data_AF-A0A819KTK2-F1
#
_entry.id   AF-A0A819KTK2-F1
#
_cell.length_a   1.000
_cell.length_b   1.000
_cell.length_c   1.000
_cell.angle_alpha   90.00
_cell.angle_beta   90.00
_cell.angle_gamma   90.00
#
_symmetry.space_group_name_H-M   'P 1'
#
loop_
_entity.id
_entity.type
_entity.pdbx_description
1 polymer ?
#
loop_
_entity_poly.entity_id
_entity_poly.type
_entity_poly.pdbx_seq_one_letter_code
_entity_poly.pdbx_strand_id
1 'polypeptide(L)'
;VESQIKELKERILKSRTGLFDLSHYNDIHLICGVVKDFLRSLSESLLTESLWKSFAFIVDEESDLIKQQKIDSLIQQLPKPNRDTLAFIIIHLQRVAASPLCRMPIINLSRTMGPAVIGYSSKHISGIDLVGETYKQTKILEFFLNIPSNYWSQFLEINNNYNISSTPMTKHKIGTPILISEHHYQSTPKITYPAPSSTFFSPI
;
A
#
# COMPACT_ATOMS: atom_id res chain seq x y z
N VAL A 1 10.48 -5.73 -18.54
CA VAL A 1 9.59 -5.76 -17.34
C VAL A 1 8.13 -5.49 -17.71
N GLU A 2 7.75 -4.34 -18.28
CA GLU A 2 6.33 -4.07 -18.61
C GLU A 2 5.69 -5.11 -19.55
N SER A 3 6.43 -5.61 -20.54
CA SER A 3 5.95 -6.68 -21.42
C SER A 3 5.65 -7.97 -20.66
N GLN A 4 6.48 -8.33 -19.67
CA GLN A 4 6.27 -9.52 -18.82
C GLN A 4 5.06 -9.34 -17.90
N ILE A 5 4.83 -8.12 -17.40
CA ILE A 5 3.63 -7.79 -16.60
C ILE A 5 2.38 -8.04 -17.43
N LYS A 6 2.34 -7.51 -18.66
CA LYS A 6 1.18 -7.67 -19.56
C LYS A 6 0.95 -9.14 -19.92
N GLU A 7 2.01 -9.86 -20.28
CA GLU A 7 1.93 -11.28 -20.62
C GLU A 7 1.37 -12.12 -19.46
N LEU A 8 1.91 -11.93 -18.24
CA LEU A 8 1.45 -12.65 -17.07
C LEU A 8 0.00 -12.31 -16.72
N LYS A 9 -0.37 -11.02 -16.78
CA LYS A 9 -1.77 -10.58 -16.57
C LYS A 9 -2.71 -11.28 -17.55
N GLU A 10 -2.38 -11.30 -18.84
CA GLU A 10 -3.21 -11.98 -19.84
C GLU A 10 -3.34 -13.48 -19.57
N ARG A 11 -2.26 -14.14 -19.17
CA ARG A 11 -2.27 -15.57 -18.82
C ARG A 11 -3.19 -15.85 -17.62
N ILE A 12 -3.18 -14.98 -16.61
CA ILE A 12 -4.08 -15.06 -15.46
C ILE A 12 -5.54 -14.88 -15.90
N LEU A 13 -5.82 -13.85 -16.69
CA LEU A 13 -7.19 -13.55 -17.16
C LEU A 13 -7.77 -14.62 -18.10
N LYS A 14 -6.91 -15.33 -18.84
CA LYS A 14 -7.30 -16.45 -19.71
C LYS A 14 -7.45 -17.78 -18.95
N SER A 15 -7.10 -17.85 -17.66
CA SER A 15 -7.25 -19.06 -16.86
C SER A 15 -8.72 -19.43 -16.69
N ARG A 16 -9.09 -20.65 -17.07
CA ARG A 16 -10.50 -21.12 -17.04
C ARG A 16 -11.06 -21.31 -15.64
N THR A 17 -10.20 -21.49 -14.63
CA THR A 17 -10.59 -21.83 -13.26
C THR A 17 -10.65 -20.60 -12.34
N GLY A 18 -10.23 -19.42 -12.82
CA GLY A 18 -10.03 -18.23 -11.99
C GLY A 18 -8.88 -18.34 -10.97
N LEU A 19 -8.26 -19.51 -10.87
CA LEU A 19 -7.09 -19.78 -10.05
C LEU A 19 -5.86 -19.86 -10.95
N PHE A 20 -4.80 -19.17 -10.55
CA PHE A 20 -3.53 -19.18 -11.25
C PHE A 20 -2.41 -19.41 -10.23
N ASP A 21 -1.66 -20.49 -10.40
CA ASP A 21 -0.55 -20.78 -9.49
C ASP A 21 0.62 -19.85 -9.77
N LEU A 22 0.90 -18.97 -8.80
CA LEU A 22 2.00 -18.02 -8.84
C LEU A 22 3.27 -18.56 -8.16
N SER A 23 3.25 -19.78 -7.60
CA SER A 23 4.36 -20.35 -6.82
C SER A 23 5.68 -20.44 -7.60
N HIS A 24 5.61 -20.55 -8.93
CA HIS A 24 6.77 -20.62 -9.81
C HIS A 24 7.39 -19.25 -10.16
N TYR A 25 6.74 -18.14 -9.79
CA TYR A 25 7.21 -16.78 -10.10
C TYR A 25 8.04 -16.24 -8.92
N ASN A 26 9.36 -16.32 -9.05
CA ASN A 26 10.30 -15.86 -8.02
C ASN A 26 10.44 -14.34 -7.93
N ASP A 27 10.07 -13.61 -8.97
CA ASP A 27 10.14 -12.15 -9.00
C ASP A 27 8.87 -11.52 -8.41
N ILE A 28 8.95 -11.11 -7.14
CA ILE A 28 7.86 -10.44 -6.44
C ILE A 28 7.49 -9.08 -7.07
N HIS A 29 8.45 -8.38 -7.70
CA HIS A 29 8.18 -7.09 -8.34
C HIS A 29 7.34 -7.26 -9.60
N LEU A 30 7.52 -8.37 -10.33
CA LEU A 30 6.64 -8.75 -11.43
C LEU A 30 5.20 -8.96 -10.93
N ILE A 31 5.01 -9.73 -9.85
CA ILE A 31 3.68 -9.99 -9.27
C ILE A 31 3.02 -8.68 -8.81
N CYS A 32 3.76 -7.84 -8.07
CA CYS A 32 3.29 -6.51 -7.67
C CYS A 32 2.94 -5.64 -8.89
N GLY A 33 3.72 -5.74 -9.96
CA GLY A 33 3.46 -5.10 -11.24
C GLY A 33 2.13 -5.54 -11.85
N VAL A 34 1.86 -6.84 -11.88
CA VAL A 34 0.59 -7.42 -12.37
C VAL A 34 -0.60 -6.95 -11.56
N VAL A 35 -0.53 -6.94 -10.23
CA VAL A 35 -1.63 -6.45 -9.38
C VAL A 35 -1.91 -4.98 -9.68
N LYS A 36 -0.86 -4.14 -9.74
CA LYS A 36 -1.01 -2.71 -10.08
C LYS A 36 -1.60 -2.50 -11.47
N ASP A 37 -1.17 -3.29 -12.45
CA ASP A 37 -1.63 -3.17 -13.83
C ASP A 37 -3.08 -3.67 -13.99
N PHE A 38 -3.46 -4.75 -13.28
CA PHE A 38 -4.83 -5.25 -13.24
C PHE A 38 -5.80 -4.19 -12.72
N LEU A 39 -5.52 -3.63 -11.53
CA LEU A 39 -6.35 -2.61 -10.90
C LEU A 39 -6.48 -1.35 -11.77
N ARG A 40 -5.38 -0.91 -12.40
CA ARG A 40 -5.39 0.23 -13.32
C ARG A 40 -6.17 -0.04 -14.61
N SER A 41 -6.26 -1.29 -15.04
CA SER A 41 -6.95 -1.69 -16.28
C SER A 41 -8.45 -1.96 -16.12
N LEU A 42 -8.99 -1.83 -14.90
CA LEU A 42 -10.43 -1.89 -14.68
C LEU A 42 -11.15 -0.80 -15.49
N SER A 43 -12.39 -1.07 -15.88
CA SER A 43 -13.22 -0.10 -16.63
C SER A 43 -13.47 1.20 -15.85
N GLU A 44 -13.42 1.09 -14.52
CA GLU A 44 -13.55 2.14 -13.51
C GLU A 44 -12.63 1.78 -12.32
N SER A 45 -12.07 2.77 -11.62
CA SER A 45 -11.21 2.50 -10.46
C SER A 45 -12.00 1.91 -9.28
N LEU A 46 -11.30 1.33 -8.30
CA LEU A 46 -11.96 0.79 -7.11
C LEU A 46 -12.73 1.85 -6.32
N LEU A 47 -12.29 3.11 -6.36
CA LEU A 47 -12.96 4.20 -5.65
C LEU A 47 -14.23 4.71 -6.35
N THR A 48 -14.45 4.31 -7.61
CA THR A 48 -15.49 4.84 -8.52
C THR A 48 -15.30 6.31 -8.86
N GLU A 49 -15.62 6.70 -10.09
CA GLU A 49 -15.59 8.09 -10.55
C GLU A 49 -16.59 8.93 -9.76
N SER A 50 -17.76 8.36 -9.44
CA SER A 50 -18.85 9.03 -8.73
C SER A 50 -18.51 9.47 -7.31
N LEU A 51 -17.71 8.68 -6.57
CA LEU A 51 -17.32 8.98 -5.19
C LEU A 51 -15.95 9.63 -5.08
N TRP A 52 -15.13 9.61 -6.14
CA TRP A 52 -13.75 10.10 -6.13
C TRP A 52 -13.63 11.51 -5.56
N LYS A 53 -14.45 12.45 -6.05
CA LYS A 53 -14.41 13.86 -5.60
C LYS A 53 -14.82 14.02 -4.15
N SER A 54 -15.77 13.20 -3.68
CA SER A 54 -16.21 13.18 -2.28
C SER A 54 -15.08 12.74 -1.35
N PHE A 55 -14.33 11.71 -1.74
CA PHE A 55 -13.13 11.29 -1.00
C PHE A 55 -12.02 12.34 -1.05
N ALA A 56 -11.76 12.94 -2.21
CA ALA A 56 -10.76 14.00 -2.37
C ALA A 56 -11.07 15.25 -1.54
N PHE A 57 -12.35 15.54 -1.32
CA PHE A 57 -12.79 16.61 -0.42
C PHE A 57 -12.56 16.24 1.05
N ILE A 58 -12.94 15.03 1.49
CA ILE A 58 -12.81 14.61 2.89
C ILE A 58 -11.35 14.61 3.36
N VAL A 59 -10.40 14.21 2.53
CA VAL A 59 -8.98 14.17 2.95
C VAL A 59 -8.32 15.54 3.13
N ASP A 60 -8.98 16.61 2.68
CA ASP A 60 -8.56 17.99 2.91
C ASP A 60 -9.32 18.67 4.05
N GLU A 61 -10.33 18.02 4.61
CA GLU A 61 -11.01 18.50 5.81
C GLU A 61 -9.99 18.69 6.94
N GLU A 62 -10.16 19.69 7.81
CA GLU A 62 -9.23 19.91 8.91
C GLU A 62 -9.67 19.11 10.15
N SER A 63 -10.99 18.98 10.34
CA SER A 63 -11.56 18.27 11.48
C SER A 63 -11.47 16.75 11.31
N ASP A 64 -10.63 16.10 12.11
CA ASP A 64 -10.52 14.64 12.14
C ASP A 64 -11.84 13.95 12.54
N LEU A 65 -12.65 14.59 13.38
CA LEU A 65 -13.98 14.09 13.73
C LEU A 65 -14.89 14.02 12.49
N ILE A 66 -14.92 15.08 11.69
CA ILE A 66 -15.73 15.14 10.46
C ILE A 66 -15.21 14.12 9.44
N LYS A 67 -13.88 13.97 9.31
CA LYS A 67 -13.28 12.94 8.44
C LYS A 67 -13.76 11.55 8.82
N GLN A 68 -13.64 11.18 10.10
CA GLN A 68 -14.01 9.85 10.58
C GLN A 68 -15.50 9.57 10.38
N GLN A 69 -16.38 10.55 10.63
CA GLN A 69 -17.82 10.37 10.44
C GLN A 69 -18.21 10.24 8.96
N LYS A 70 -17.65 11.07 8.08
CA LYS A 70 -18.02 11.07 6.66
C LYS A 70 -17.37 9.92 5.88
N ILE A 71 -16.18 9.48 6.27
CA ILE A 71 -15.47 8.44 5.53
C ILE A 71 -16.20 7.09 5.59
N ASP A 72 -16.74 6.73 6.75
CA ASP A 72 -17.50 5.50 6.93
C ASP A 72 -18.70 5.47 5.98
N SER A 73 -19.47 6.57 5.95
CA SER A 73 -20.59 6.72 5.02
C SER A 73 -20.18 6.59 3.55
N LEU A 74 -19.07 7.19 3.13
CA LEU A 74 -18.59 7.07 1.74
C LEU A 74 -18.12 5.65 1.42
N ILE A 75 -17.40 4.98 2.33
CA ILE A 75 -16.94 3.61 2.13
C ILE A 75 -18.14 2.66 2.02
N GLN A 76 -19.19 2.89 2.80
CA GLN A 76 -20.42 2.10 2.72
C GLN A 76 -21.21 2.33 1.42
N GLN A 77 -21.09 3.50 0.79
CA GLN A 77 -21.70 3.81 -0.51
C GLN A 77 -20.99 3.15 -1.70
N LEU A 78 -19.75 2.68 -1.53
CA LEU A 78 -19.06 1.93 -2.58
C LEU A 78 -19.86 0.66 -2.94
N PRO A 79 -19.95 0.30 -4.24
CA PRO A 79 -20.48 -0.99 -4.63
C PRO A 79 -19.77 -2.11 -3.86
N LYS A 80 -20.53 -3.12 -3.39
CA LYS A 80 -20.00 -4.27 -2.64
C LYS A 80 -18.71 -4.86 -3.24
N PRO A 81 -18.62 -5.18 -4.56
CA PRO A 81 -17.38 -5.75 -5.12
C PRO A 81 -16.17 -4.81 -4.99
N ASN A 82 -16.38 -3.50 -5.17
CA ASN A 82 -15.33 -2.48 -5.01
C ASN A 82 -14.88 -2.38 -3.55
N ARG A 83 -15.83 -2.29 -2.62
CA ARG A 83 -15.56 -2.16 -1.18
C ARG A 83 -14.85 -3.37 -0.60
N ASP A 84 -15.34 -4.58 -0.91
CA ASP A 84 -14.77 -5.81 -0.38
C ASP A 84 -13.35 -6.04 -0.97
N THR A 85 -13.13 -5.72 -2.26
CA THR A 85 -11.79 -5.73 -2.88
C THR A 85 -10.86 -4.68 -2.27
N LEU A 86 -11.35 -3.46 -2.07
CA LEU A 86 -10.58 -2.38 -1.43
C LEU A 86 -10.16 -2.78 -0.02
N ALA A 87 -11.07 -3.31 0.80
CA ALA A 87 -10.78 -3.78 2.14
C ALA A 87 -9.64 -4.81 2.18
N PHE A 88 -9.69 -5.80 1.27
CA PHE A 88 -8.63 -6.80 1.16
C PHE A 88 -7.27 -6.18 0.81
N ILE A 89 -7.24 -5.26 -0.16
CA ILE A 89 -6.02 -4.56 -0.57
C ILE A 89 -5.46 -3.71 0.58
N ILE A 90 -6.31 -2.95 1.28
CA ILE A 90 -5.88 -2.10 2.39
C ILE A 90 -5.26 -2.94 3.51
N ILE A 91 -5.92 -4.02 3.92
CA ILE A 91 -5.37 -4.94 4.94
C ILE A 91 -4.04 -5.54 4.50
N HIS A 92 -3.91 -5.95 3.23
CA HIS A 92 -2.65 -6.47 2.70
C HIS A 92 -1.54 -5.41 2.77
N LEU A 93 -1.81 -4.19 2.29
CA LEU A 93 -0.84 -3.10 2.29
C LEU A 93 -0.44 -2.66 3.71
N GLN A 94 -1.36 -2.71 4.68
CA GLN A 94 -1.03 -2.49 6.10
C GLN A 94 -0.02 -3.52 6.62
N ARG A 95 -0.17 -4.80 6.25
CA ARG A 95 0.81 -5.85 6.60
C ARG A 95 2.17 -5.63 5.92
N VAL A 96 2.16 -5.16 4.67
CA VAL A 96 3.38 -4.80 3.95
C VAL A 96 4.10 -3.65 4.66
N ALA A 97 3.36 -2.62 5.10
CA ALA A 97 3.91 -1.48 5.82
C ALA A 97 4.49 -1.86 7.19
N ALA A 98 3.83 -2.77 7.91
CA ALA A 98 4.28 -3.27 9.21
C ALA A 98 5.50 -4.21 9.11
N SER A 99 5.81 -4.74 7.92
CA SER A 99 6.94 -5.66 7.73
C SER A 99 8.28 -4.92 7.75
N PRO A 100 9.17 -5.21 8.70
CA PRO A 100 10.48 -4.55 8.77
C PRO A 100 11.38 -4.93 7.57
N LEU A 101 11.11 -6.07 6.93
CA LEU A 101 11.87 -6.54 5.77
C LEU A 101 11.48 -5.81 4.48
N CYS A 102 10.22 -5.38 4.35
CA CYS A 102 9.77 -4.74 3.11
C CYS A 102 10.28 -3.30 2.98
N ARG A 103 10.47 -2.60 4.12
CA ARG A 103 10.96 -1.20 4.16
C ARG A 103 10.11 -0.23 3.34
N MET A 104 8.80 -0.50 3.24
CA MET A 104 7.84 0.30 2.51
C MET A 104 6.85 0.94 3.51
N PRO A 105 7.17 2.11 4.10
CA PRO A 105 6.23 2.80 4.98
C PRO A 105 4.96 3.21 4.22
N ILE A 106 3.89 3.50 4.98
CA ILE A 106 2.57 3.89 4.44
C ILE A 106 2.70 4.94 3.33
N ILE A 107 3.44 6.02 3.56
CA ILE A 107 3.63 7.10 2.56
C ILE A 107 4.19 6.61 1.22
N ASN A 108 5.11 5.64 1.23
CA ASN A 108 5.70 5.09 0.01
C ASN A 108 4.72 4.15 -0.70
N LEU A 109 3.96 3.37 0.07
CA LEU A 109 2.87 2.55 -0.47
C LEU A 109 1.78 3.43 -1.10
N SER A 110 1.38 4.51 -0.43
CA SER A 110 0.38 5.45 -0.94
C SER A 110 0.79 6.06 -2.27
N ARG A 111 2.06 6.48 -2.41
CA ARG A 111 2.59 7.03 -3.67
C ARG A 111 2.62 6.01 -4.79
N THR A 112 3.01 4.76 -4.51
CA THR A 112 3.17 3.74 -5.57
C THR A 112 1.86 3.04 -5.94
N MET A 113 0.95 2.85 -4.98
CA MET A 113 -0.32 2.15 -5.16
C MET A 113 -1.49 3.10 -5.44
N GLY A 114 -1.39 4.38 -5.06
CA GLY A 114 -2.45 5.37 -5.22
C GLY A 114 -3.04 5.41 -6.63
N PRO A 115 -2.21 5.56 -7.70
CA PRO A 115 -2.72 5.57 -9.07
C PRO A 115 -3.42 4.28 -9.50
N ALA A 116 -3.05 3.13 -8.92
CA ALA A 116 -3.66 1.84 -9.25
C ALA A 116 -4.96 1.58 -8.49
N VAL A 117 -5.01 1.94 -7.20
CA VAL A 117 -6.16 1.67 -6.32
C VAL A 117 -7.22 2.77 -6.45
N ILE A 118 -6.80 4.03 -6.39
CA ILE A 118 -7.70 5.19 -6.34
C ILE A 118 -8.10 5.63 -7.75
N GLY A 119 -7.15 5.60 -8.70
CA GLY A 119 -7.35 6.09 -10.06
C GLY A 119 -7.65 7.59 -10.10
N TYR A 120 -8.13 8.07 -11.23
CA TYR A 120 -8.48 9.48 -11.44
C TYR A 120 -9.99 9.71 -11.39
N SER A 121 -10.42 10.97 -11.30
CA SER A 121 -11.85 11.32 -11.24
C SER A 121 -12.60 11.09 -12.56
N SER A 122 -11.88 10.89 -13.66
CA SER A 122 -12.40 10.64 -15.02
C SER A 122 -11.32 10.00 -15.90
N LYS A 123 -11.70 9.45 -17.06
CA LYS A 123 -10.76 8.97 -18.09
C LYS A 123 -10.05 10.09 -18.84
N HIS A 124 -10.65 11.28 -18.85
CA HIS A 124 -10.15 12.45 -19.57
C HIS A 124 -9.82 13.56 -18.58
N ILE A 125 -8.70 13.40 -17.84
CA ILE A 125 -8.14 14.45 -16.99
C ILE A 125 -7.30 15.41 -17.83
N SER A 126 -7.45 16.71 -17.57
CA SER A 126 -6.57 17.73 -18.15
C SER A 126 -5.16 17.63 -17.54
N GLY A 127 -4.12 18.04 -18.27
CA GLY A 127 -2.74 17.97 -17.76
C GLY A 127 -2.51 18.80 -16.48
N ILE A 128 -3.29 19.87 -16.28
CA ILE A 128 -3.21 20.75 -15.10
C ILE A 128 -3.81 20.04 -13.87
N ASP A 129 -4.94 19.35 -14.05
CA ASP A 129 -5.61 18.62 -12.97
C ASP A 129 -4.85 17.34 -12.58
N LEU A 130 -4.09 16.75 -13.51
CA LEU A 130 -3.36 15.49 -13.31
C LEU A 130 -2.45 15.51 -12.08
N VAL A 131 -1.69 16.59 -11.89
CA VAL A 131 -0.75 16.72 -10.77
C VAL A 131 -1.50 16.81 -9.45
N GLY A 132 -2.57 17.62 -9.41
CA GLY A 132 -3.42 17.77 -8.24
C GLY A 132 -4.10 16.46 -7.86
N GLU A 133 -4.67 15.74 -8.84
CA GLU A 133 -5.32 14.46 -8.59
C GLU A 133 -4.32 13.38 -8.15
N THR A 134 -3.10 13.36 -8.69
CA THR A 134 -2.04 12.42 -8.27
C THR A 134 -1.69 12.61 -6.79
N TYR A 135 -1.62 13.87 -6.34
CA TYR A 135 -1.42 14.18 -4.93
C TYR A 135 -2.61 13.74 -4.07
N LYS A 136 -3.84 13.96 -4.54
CA LYS A 136 -5.08 13.51 -3.87
C LYS A 136 -5.15 11.99 -3.74
N GLN A 137 -4.82 11.24 -4.77
CA GLN A 137 -4.76 9.77 -4.72
C GLN A 137 -3.86 9.28 -3.60
N THR A 138 -2.69 9.92 -3.44
CA THR A 138 -1.73 9.58 -2.38
C THR A 138 -2.34 9.84 -1.01
N LYS A 139 -2.95 11.02 -0.79
CA LYS A 139 -3.61 11.36 0.48
C LYS A 139 -4.77 10.41 0.82
N ILE A 140 -5.61 10.07 -0.16
CA ILE A 140 -6.75 9.15 0.05
C ILE A 140 -6.24 7.78 0.47
N LEU A 141 -5.25 7.23 -0.24
CA LEU A 141 -4.73 5.92 0.11
C LEU A 141 -4.00 5.92 1.46
N GLU A 142 -3.26 6.99 1.77
CA GLU A 142 -2.65 7.17 3.09
C GLU A 142 -3.69 7.23 4.21
N PHE A 143 -4.78 7.95 4.00
CA PHE A 143 -5.89 7.99 4.95
C PHE A 143 -6.48 6.59 5.17
N PHE A 144 -6.76 5.84 4.11
CA PHE A 144 -7.27 4.47 4.20
C PHE A 144 -6.33 3.52 4.95
N LEU A 145 -5.02 3.61 4.69
CA LEU A 145 -4.02 2.78 5.34
C LEU A 145 -3.88 3.07 6.85
N ASN A 146 -4.29 4.26 7.31
CA ASN A 146 -4.31 4.62 8.73
C ASN A 146 -5.63 4.24 9.44
N ILE A 147 -6.69 3.85 8.71
CA ILE A 147 -7.91 3.32 9.31
C ILE A 147 -7.61 1.92 9.90
N PRO A 148 -8.02 1.63 11.16
CA PRO A 148 -7.74 0.34 11.80
C PRO A 148 -8.14 -0.88 10.96
N SER A 149 -7.30 -1.93 10.96
CA SER A 149 -7.51 -3.13 10.14
C SER A 149 -8.79 -3.90 10.48
N ASN A 150 -9.28 -3.81 11.73
CA ASN A 150 -10.55 -4.40 12.17
C ASN A 150 -11.76 -3.73 11.50
N TYR A 151 -11.70 -2.42 11.22
CA TYR A 151 -12.74 -1.75 10.44
C TYR A 151 -12.83 -2.34 9.03
N TRP A 152 -11.70 -2.61 8.37
CA TRP A 152 -11.72 -3.23 7.04
C TRP A 152 -12.14 -4.70 7.07
N SER A 153 -11.79 -5.41 8.14
CA SER A 153 -12.06 -6.84 8.29
C SER A 153 -13.55 -7.16 8.33
N GLN A 154 -14.39 -6.22 8.76
CA GLN A 154 -15.85 -6.38 8.77
C GLN A 154 -16.44 -6.60 7.37
N PHE A 155 -15.77 -6.12 6.31
CA PHE A 155 -16.23 -6.28 4.93
C PHE A 155 -15.78 -7.61 4.30
N LEU A 156 -14.89 -8.35 4.97
CA LEU A 156 -14.30 -9.58 4.48
C LEU A 156 -14.93 -10.84 5.09
N GLU A 157 -16.18 -10.74 5.58
CA GLU A 157 -16.91 -11.81 6.28
C GLU A 157 -16.45 -13.21 5.88
N ILE A 158 -15.84 -13.87 6.86
CA ILE A 158 -14.98 -15.04 6.70
C ILE A 158 -15.82 -16.22 6.19
N ASN A 159 -15.87 -16.41 4.88
CA ASN A 159 -15.99 -17.75 4.33
C ASN A 159 -14.66 -18.45 4.62
N ASN A 160 -14.63 -19.23 5.71
CA ASN A 160 -13.52 -20.04 6.25
C ASN A 160 -12.86 -21.03 5.26
N ASN A 161 -13.08 -20.90 3.94
CA ASN A 161 -12.61 -21.84 2.93
C ASN A 161 -11.39 -21.36 2.13
N TYR A 162 -10.89 -20.14 2.36
CA TYR A 162 -9.62 -19.71 1.79
C TYR A 162 -8.63 -19.50 2.92
N ASN A 163 -7.76 -20.48 3.14
CA ASN A 163 -6.54 -20.29 3.91
C ASN A 163 -5.84 -19.05 3.36
N ILE A 164 -5.90 -17.93 4.11
CA ILE A 164 -5.08 -16.75 3.84
C ILE A 164 -3.65 -17.14 4.23
N SER A 165 -3.04 -17.99 3.41
CA SER A 165 -1.65 -18.36 3.53
C SER A 165 -0.80 -17.12 3.34
N SER A 166 0.14 -16.97 4.26
CA SER A 166 1.14 -15.93 4.41
C SER A 166 1.62 -15.31 3.09
N THR A 167 1.87 -13.99 3.14
CA THR A 167 2.55 -13.26 2.06
C THR A 167 3.75 -14.06 1.55
N PRO A 168 3.91 -14.25 0.22
CA PRO A 168 5.04 -14.99 -0.33
C PRO A 168 6.35 -14.39 0.16
N MET A 169 7.14 -15.18 0.89
CA MET A 169 8.49 -14.80 1.28
C MET A 169 9.47 -15.21 0.17
N THR A 170 10.21 -14.25 -0.37
CA THR A 170 11.36 -14.56 -1.22
C THR A 170 12.42 -15.25 -0.37
N LYS A 171 12.79 -16.49 -0.71
CA LYS A 171 13.89 -17.20 -0.03
C LYS A 171 15.21 -16.46 -0.30
N HIS A 172 15.64 -15.62 0.63
CA HIS A 172 17.02 -15.17 0.66
C HIS A 172 17.91 -16.41 0.87
N LYS A 173 18.88 -16.64 -0.02
CA LYS A 173 19.94 -17.62 0.23
C LYS A 173 20.68 -17.19 1.49
N ILE A 174 20.43 -17.91 2.58
CA ILE A 174 21.15 -17.78 3.84
C ILE A 174 22.58 -18.24 3.54
N GLY A 175 23.50 -17.29 3.47
CA GLY A 175 24.93 -17.58 3.62
C GLY A 175 25.14 -18.21 5.00
N THR A 176 25.95 -19.25 5.02
CA THR A 176 26.33 -20.08 6.17
C THR A 176 26.44 -19.31 7.50
N PRO A 177 25.89 -19.84 8.60
CA PRO A 177 26.02 -19.24 9.92
C PRO A 177 27.46 -19.34 10.41
N ILE A 178 28.08 -18.21 10.71
CA ILE A 178 29.29 -18.18 11.53
C ILE A 178 28.84 -18.40 12.98
N LEU A 179 29.12 -19.58 13.51
CA LEU A 179 29.10 -19.84 14.94
C LEU A 179 30.17 -18.97 15.60
N ILE A 180 29.76 -17.97 16.37
CA ILE A 180 30.63 -17.36 17.39
C ILE A 180 29.93 -17.58 18.74
N SER A 181 30.59 -18.40 19.54
CA SER A 181 30.26 -18.76 20.91
C SER A 181 30.12 -17.53 21.82
N GLU A 182 29.08 -17.53 22.65
CA GLU A 182 28.96 -16.67 23.83
C GLU A 182 30.08 -17.01 24.83
N HIS A 183 31.22 -16.33 24.76
CA HIS A 183 32.17 -16.19 25.88
C HIS A 183 33.15 -15.04 25.58
N HIS A 184 32.71 -13.79 25.79
CA HIS A 184 33.56 -12.69 26.27
C HIS A 184 32.71 -11.42 26.47
N TYR A 185 32.15 -11.24 27.65
CA TYR A 185 31.82 -9.91 28.16
C TYR A 185 33.09 -9.36 28.83
N GLN A 186 33.80 -8.45 28.17
CA GLN A 186 34.65 -7.47 28.86
C GLN A 186 35.01 -6.29 27.95
N SER A 187 34.57 -5.11 28.40
CA SER A 187 35.17 -3.78 28.19
C SER A 187 35.16 -3.16 26.79
N THR A 188 34.17 -2.30 26.52
CA THR A 188 34.30 -1.18 25.55
C THR A 188 34.28 0.17 26.29
N PRO A 189 35.10 1.17 25.90
CA PRO A 189 35.15 2.45 26.59
C PRO A 189 33.95 3.34 26.26
N LYS A 190 33.52 4.16 27.24
CA LYS A 190 32.49 5.19 27.06
C LYS A 190 32.96 6.25 26.06
N ILE A 191 32.20 6.46 24.99
CA ILE A 191 32.36 7.60 24.08
C ILE A 191 31.54 8.76 24.65
N THR A 192 32.23 9.83 25.05
CA THR A 192 31.62 11.11 25.45
C THR A 192 31.52 12.01 24.22
N TYR A 193 30.32 12.49 23.89
CA TYR A 193 30.14 13.51 22.86
C TYR A 193 30.40 14.91 23.44
N PRO A 194 31.14 15.80 22.75
CA PRO A 194 31.28 17.19 23.16
C PRO A 194 29.99 17.98 22.90
N ALA A 195 29.66 18.89 23.81
CA ALA A 195 28.51 19.80 23.70
C ALA A 195 28.67 20.80 22.53
N PRO A 196 27.58 21.25 21.89
CA PRO A 196 27.65 22.19 20.78
C PRO A 196 28.09 23.58 21.26
N SER A 197 29.14 24.12 20.63
CA SER A 197 29.62 25.48 20.83
C SER A 197 28.64 26.51 20.27
N SER A 198 28.08 27.33 21.16
CA SER A 198 27.19 28.45 20.87
C SER A 198 27.97 29.69 20.43
N THR A 199 28.24 29.86 19.14
CA THR A 199 28.61 31.17 18.57
C THR A 199 28.42 31.15 17.05
N PHE A 200 27.32 31.71 16.54
CA PHE A 200 27.30 32.41 15.25
C PHE A 200 25.97 33.15 15.13
N PHE A 201 25.91 34.37 15.67
CA PHE A 201 25.14 35.50 15.14
C PHE A 201 25.57 36.75 15.94
N SER A 202 26.22 37.69 15.25
CA SER A 202 26.25 39.10 15.63
C SER A 202 25.87 39.93 14.40
N PRO A 203 25.13 41.03 14.58
CA PRO A 203 24.39 41.69 13.51
C PRO A 203 25.18 42.81 12.83
N ILE A 204 24.97 42.97 11.52
CA ILE A 204 24.89 44.26 10.80
C ILE A 204 23.81 44.11 9.74
#